data_AF-A0A1L8PB77-F1
#
_entry.id   AF-A0A1L8PB77-F1
#
_cell.length_a   1.000
_cell.length_b   1.000
_cell.length_c   1.000
_cell.angle_alpha   90.00
_cell.angle_beta   90.00
_cell.angle_gamma   90.00
#
_symmetry.space_group_name_H-M   'P 1'
#
loop_
_entity.id
_entity.type
_entity.pdbx_description
1 polymer ?
#
loop_
_entity_poly.entity_id
_entity_poly.type
_entity_poly.pdbx_seq_one_letter_code
_entity_poly.pdbx_strand_id
1 'polypeptide(L)'
;MGEQIEFPKNFNMYMAQVMSCLREGNVEKAVIQMKKAYAIKDAESLNILLVSSLLQMGHYQEALELANEKNYFYESDEKRLLIYVEVLIENNQILQAEKYIKDSLSSSAIKHKDSWSRLEEKLDQSKRQQEENKRKAEEKTVKELYSLASLNTLEQFSKIEDIYTLPNDKLEKVAPHVFVNPYVHPLVRATLFSLLAERGIDRQYNYLWFEETEEINPGDTTSIEDNPTVKELMNVMNDKLMQNPSLYQIVKNEIDTLFLMLYPFEEKVIKRDGVEEWVNSVIQAIEPDFLTEEKIDDKKRKNISRWIKKIHSELLRFE
;
A
#
# COMPACT_ATOMS: atom_id res chain seq x y z
N MET A 1 0.85 -66.74 9.46
CA MET A 1 1.48 -65.43 9.74
C MET A 1 0.34 -64.53 10.18
N GLY A 2 0.40 -64.02 11.42
CA GLY A 2 -0.70 -63.28 12.02
C GLY A 2 -0.96 -61.99 11.25
N GLU A 3 -2.23 -61.75 10.92
CA GLU A 3 -2.67 -60.44 10.46
C GLU A 3 -2.24 -59.40 11.51
N GLN A 4 -1.47 -58.41 11.06
CA GLN A 4 -1.12 -57.27 11.87
C GLN A 4 -2.39 -56.43 12.04
N ILE A 5 -3.10 -56.64 13.14
CA ILE A 5 -4.25 -55.83 13.53
C ILE A 5 -3.71 -54.42 13.79
N GLU A 6 -3.94 -53.48 12.87
CA GLU A 6 -3.76 -52.05 13.16
C GLU A 6 -4.74 -51.66 14.27
N PHE A 7 -4.24 -51.50 15.49
CA PHE A 7 -5.01 -50.95 16.60
C PHE A 7 -5.53 -49.56 16.21
N PRO A 8 -6.82 -49.24 16.43
CA PRO A 8 -7.33 -47.91 16.13
C PRO A 8 -6.53 -46.90 16.95
N LYS A 9 -5.90 -45.94 16.28
CA LYS A 9 -5.26 -44.75 16.86
C LYS A 9 -6.28 -44.10 17.81
N ASN A 10 -6.17 -44.41 19.10
CA ASN A 10 -7.29 -44.21 20.02
C ASN A 10 -7.21 -42.79 20.59
N PHE A 11 -8.25 -41.98 20.34
CA PHE A 11 -8.42 -40.65 20.92
C PHE A 11 -8.10 -40.64 22.43
N ASN A 12 -8.55 -41.66 23.16
CA ASN A 12 -8.32 -41.79 24.61
C ASN A 12 -6.83 -41.95 24.96
N MET A 13 -6.05 -42.64 24.13
CA MET A 13 -4.61 -42.78 24.34
C MET A 13 -3.90 -41.45 24.18
N TYR A 14 -4.23 -40.70 23.11
CA TYR A 14 -3.66 -39.36 22.92
C TYR A 14 -4.06 -38.41 24.04
N MET A 15 -5.33 -38.45 24.48
CA MET A 15 -5.77 -37.64 25.63
C MET A 15 -5.06 -38.01 26.94
N ALA A 16 -4.77 -39.29 27.19
CA ALA A 16 -3.97 -39.69 28.34
C ALA A 16 -2.53 -39.13 28.26
N GLN A 17 -1.92 -39.13 27.06
CA GLN A 17 -0.60 -38.54 26.84
C GLN A 17 -0.61 -37.02 27.00
N VAL A 18 -1.65 -36.33 26.51
CA VAL A 18 -1.87 -34.89 26.71
C VAL A 18 -1.87 -34.57 28.20
N MET A 19 -2.65 -35.29 29.01
CA MET A 19 -2.71 -35.08 30.45
C MET A 19 -1.39 -35.36 31.17
N SER A 20 -0.58 -36.33 30.70
CA SER A 20 0.77 -36.53 31.24
C SER A 20 1.69 -35.36 30.92
N CYS A 21 1.73 -34.96 29.65
CA CYS A 21 2.60 -33.87 29.18
C CYS A 21 2.25 -32.55 29.88
N LEU A 22 0.96 -32.23 30.04
CA LEU A 22 0.53 -31.02 30.76
C LEU A 22 0.93 -31.06 32.24
N ARG A 23 0.82 -32.21 32.92
CA ARG A 23 1.26 -32.35 34.33
C ARG A 23 2.78 -32.20 34.48
N GLU A 24 3.54 -32.62 33.49
CA GLU A 24 5.00 -32.45 33.43
C GLU A 24 5.41 -31.04 32.98
N GLY A 25 4.47 -30.15 32.68
CA GLY A 25 4.72 -28.80 32.17
C GLY A 25 5.21 -28.77 30.72
N ASN A 26 5.19 -29.89 30.01
CA ASN A 26 5.63 -29.99 28.62
C ASN A 26 4.47 -29.68 27.66
N VAL A 27 4.16 -28.39 27.53
CA VAL A 27 3.05 -27.89 26.70
C VAL A 27 3.28 -28.22 25.21
N GLU A 28 4.52 -28.15 24.72
CA GLU A 28 4.86 -28.46 23.32
C GLU A 28 4.50 -29.91 22.95
N LYS A 29 4.93 -30.89 23.76
CA LYS A 29 4.55 -32.29 23.53
C LYS A 29 3.05 -32.51 23.67
N ALA A 30 2.41 -31.79 24.60
CA ALA A 30 0.96 -31.87 24.76
C ALA A 30 0.24 -31.41 23.48
N VAL A 31 0.62 -30.27 22.90
CA VAL A 31 0.07 -29.74 21.65
C VAL A 31 0.21 -30.74 20.50
N ILE A 32 1.37 -31.40 20.36
CA ILE A 32 1.56 -32.44 19.33
C ILE A 32 0.55 -33.58 19.47
N GLN A 33 0.30 -34.04 20.71
CA GLN A 33 -0.69 -35.11 20.94
C GLN A 33 -2.12 -34.61 20.81
N MET A 34 -2.41 -33.37 21.19
CA MET A 34 -3.71 -32.73 20.99
C MET A 34 -4.06 -32.64 19.50
N LYS A 35 -3.13 -32.22 18.64
CA LYS A 35 -3.36 -32.17 17.17
C LYS A 35 -3.69 -33.56 16.61
N LYS A 36 -3.00 -34.61 17.07
CA LYS A 36 -3.30 -36.00 16.67
C LYS A 36 -4.66 -36.45 17.18
N ALA A 37 -5.04 -36.12 18.41
CA ALA A 37 -6.36 -36.41 18.96
C ALA A 37 -7.47 -35.64 18.21
N TYR A 38 -7.22 -34.38 17.89
CA TYR A 38 -8.17 -33.50 17.21
C TYR A 38 -8.45 -33.95 15.78
N ALA A 39 -7.43 -34.47 15.07
CA ALA A 39 -7.59 -35.10 13.76
C ALA A 39 -8.46 -36.37 13.79
N ILE A 40 -8.60 -37.03 14.94
CA ILE A 40 -9.47 -38.21 15.12
C ILE A 40 -10.88 -37.78 15.53
N LYS A 41 -10.98 -36.76 16.39
CA LYS A 41 -12.25 -36.26 16.90
C LYS A 41 -12.21 -34.76 17.09
N ASP A 42 -12.97 -34.06 16.25
CA ASP A 42 -13.28 -32.64 16.36
C ASP A 42 -14.20 -32.41 17.58
N ALA A 43 -13.59 -32.27 18.76
CA ALA A 43 -14.27 -32.04 20.02
C ALA A 43 -13.99 -30.62 20.52
N GLU A 44 -15.03 -29.84 20.82
CA GLU A 44 -14.91 -28.45 21.27
C GLU A 44 -14.08 -28.30 22.56
N SER A 45 -14.21 -29.25 23.49
CA SER A 45 -13.40 -29.30 24.72
C SER A 45 -11.90 -29.50 24.44
N LEU A 46 -11.54 -30.20 23.36
CA LEU A 46 -10.16 -30.33 22.92
C LEU A 46 -9.71 -29.09 22.14
N ASN A 47 -10.59 -28.49 21.33
CA ASN A 47 -10.31 -27.25 20.60
C ASN A 47 -9.86 -26.14 21.56
N ILE A 48 -10.64 -25.84 22.62
CA ILE A 48 -10.27 -24.77 23.56
C ILE A 48 -8.98 -25.05 24.33
N LEU A 49 -8.73 -26.31 24.67
CA LEU A 49 -7.50 -26.71 25.34
C LEU A 49 -6.29 -26.52 24.41
N LEU A 50 -6.44 -26.88 23.14
CA LEU A 50 -5.42 -26.71 22.10
C LEU A 50 -5.16 -25.23 21.81
N VAL A 51 -6.20 -24.43 21.60
CA VAL A 51 -6.11 -22.97 21.40
C VAL A 51 -5.43 -22.30 22.58
N SER A 52 -5.82 -22.63 23.82
CA SER A 52 -5.19 -22.07 25.03
C SER A 52 -3.71 -22.46 25.14
N SER A 53 -3.36 -23.70 24.78
CA SER A 53 -1.97 -24.17 24.79
C SER A 53 -1.12 -23.49 23.71
N LEU A 54 -1.68 -23.28 22.52
CA LEU A 54 -1.04 -22.56 21.42
C LEU A 54 -0.82 -21.09 21.78
N LEU A 55 -1.80 -20.45 22.41
CA LEU A 55 -1.69 -19.08 22.92
C LEU A 55 -0.54 -18.96 23.94
N GLN A 56 -0.45 -19.89 24.91
CA GLN A 56 0.65 -19.91 25.88
C GLN A 56 2.03 -20.08 25.23
N MET A 57 2.10 -20.83 24.12
CA MET A 57 3.34 -21.06 23.37
C MET A 57 3.70 -19.93 22.39
N GLY A 58 2.87 -18.90 22.24
CA GLY A 58 3.09 -17.85 21.25
C GLY A 58 2.69 -18.23 19.82
N HIS A 59 2.01 -19.36 19.62
CA HIS A 59 1.52 -19.81 18.31
C HIS A 59 0.17 -19.16 17.96
N TYR A 60 0.16 -17.83 17.91
CA TYR A 60 -1.07 -17.04 17.85
C TYR A 60 -1.89 -17.27 16.57
N GLN A 61 -1.23 -17.34 15.42
CA GLN A 61 -1.91 -17.50 14.13
C GLN A 61 -2.67 -18.84 14.06
N GLU A 62 -2.02 -19.93 14.50
CA GLU A 62 -2.65 -21.25 14.55
C GLU A 62 -3.79 -21.29 15.58
N ALA A 63 -3.62 -20.62 16.73
CA ALA A 63 -4.68 -20.49 17.72
C ALA A 63 -5.90 -19.76 17.15
N LEU A 64 -5.68 -18.71 16.34
CA LEU A 64 -6.75 -17.95 15.70
C LEU A 64 -7.50 -18.78 14.66
N GLU A 65 -6.79 -19.51 13.81
CA GLU A 65 -7.39 -20.39 12.80
C GLU A 65 -8.33 -21.42 13.45
N LEU A 66 -7.84 -22.13 14.47
CA LEU A 66 -8.62 -23.13 15.19
C LEU A 66 -9.80 -22.54 15.99
N ALA A 67 -9.64 -21.33 16.53
CA ALA A 67 -10.74 -20.68 17.24
C ALA A 67 -11.83 -20.22 16.26
N ASN A 68 -11.43 -19.68 15.10
CA ASN A 68 -12.34 -19.20 14.06
C ASN A 68 -13.23 -20.30 13.48
N GLU A 69 -12.75 -21.54 13.42
CA GLU A 69 -13.56 -22.71 13.04
C GLU A 69 -14.76 -22.93 13.97
N LYS A 70 -14.71 -22.42 15.20
CA LYS A 70 -15.68 -22.68 16.27
C LYS A 70 -16.19 -21.39 16.94
N ASN A 71 -16.31 -20.28 16.22
CA ASN A 71 -16.71 -18.97 16.79
C ASN A 71 -17.94 -19.03 17.71
N TYR A 72 -19.03 -19.67 17.29
CA TYR A 72 -20.24 -19.81 18.11
C TYR A 72 -19.98 -20.53 19.45
N PHE A 73 -19.07 -21.50 19.47
CA PHE A 73 -18.69 -22.18 20.70
C PHE A 73 -17.98 -21.21 21.65
N TYR A 74 -17.10 -20.36 21.16
CA TYR A 74 -16.43 -19.35 21.99
C TYR A 74 -17.38 -18.25 22.47
N GLU A 75 -18.24 -17.74 21.60
CA GLU A 75 -19.18 -16.66 21.92
C GLU A 75 -20.28 -17.06 22.93
N SER A 76 -20.60 -18.36 23.00
CA SER A 76 -21.70 -18.85 23.85
C SER A 76 -21.37 -18.95 25.36
N ASP A 77 -20.12 -18.73 25.77
CA ASP A 77 -19.73 -18.69 27.18
C ASP A 77 -18.66 -17.64 27.42
N GLU A 78 -18.85 -16.85 28.47
CA GLU A 78 -17.98 -15.70 28.79
C GLU A 78 -16.52 -16.12 28.99
N LYS A 79 -16.21 -17.27 29.59
CA LYS A 79 -14.82 -17.70 29.80
C LYS A 79 -14.14 -18.10 28.50
N ARG A 80 -14.89 -18.74 27.61
CA ARG A 80 -14.38 -19.09 26.28
C ARG A 80 -14.17 -17.84 25.45
N LEU A 81 -15.12 -16.91 25.50
CA LEU A 81 -14.99 -15.63 24.81
C LEU A 81 -13.77 -14.83 25.28
N LEU A 82 -13.44 -14.84 26.58
CA LEU A 82 -12.20 -14.21 27.08
C LEU A 82 -10.94 -14.78 26.39
N ILE A 83 -10.85 -16.10 26.22
CA ILE A 83 -9.72 -16.74 25.52
C ILE A 83 -9.70 -16.32 24.05
N TYR A 84 -10.87 -16.31 23.40
CA TYR A 84 -10.96 -15.91 22.00
C TYR A 84 -10.53 -14.44 21.80
N VAL A 85 -10.97 -13.53 22.67
CA VAL A 85 -10.56 -12.13 22.63
C VAL A 85 -9.06 -11.96 22.87
N GLU A 86 -8.47 -12.76 23.75
CA GLU A 86 -7.02 -12.74 23.93
C GLU A 86 -6.27 -13.19 22.66
N VAL A 87 -6.75 -14.24 21.99
CA VAL A 87 -6.22 -14.69 20.68
C VAL A 87 -6.38 -13.58 19.63
N LEU A 88 -7.51 -12.88 19.60
CA LEU A 88 -7.73 -11.75 18.69
C LEU A 88 -6.69 -10.63 18.93
N ILE A 89 -6.43 -10.27 20.19
CA ILE A 89 -5.45 -9.22 20.53
C ILE A 89 -4.04 -9.61 20.08
N GLU A 90 -3.60 -10.83 20.36
CA GLU A 90 -2.26 -11.32 19.98
C GLU A 90 -2.05 -11.41 18.46
N ASN A 91 -3.15 -11.53 17.70
CA ASN A 91 -3.13 -11.53 16.23
C ASN A 91 -3.47 -10.16 15.61
N ASN A 92 -3.36 -9.07 16.39
CA ASN A 92 -3.67 -7.70 15.96
C ASN A 92 -5.08 -7.53 15.35
N GLN A 93 -6.04 -8.37 15.75
CA GLN A 93 -7.46 -8.24 15.35
C GLN A 93 -8.17 -7.19 16.23
N ILE A 94 -7.61 -5.98 16.26
CA ILE A 94 -7.95 -4.90 17.20
C ILE A 94 -9.44 -4.57 17.20
N LEU A 95 -10.04 -4.40 16.02
CA LEU A 95 -11.45 -4.00 15.89
C LEU A 95 -12.41 -5.07 16.44
N GLN A 96 -12.11 -6.35 16.19
CA GLN A 96 -12.94 -7.46 16.68
C GLN A 96 -12.82 -7.61 18.19
N ALA A 97 -11.59 -7.56 18.71
CA ALA A 97 -11.34 -7.59 20.15
C ALA A 97 -12.03 -6.42 20.87
N GLU A 98 -11.91 -5.20 20.33
CA GLU A 98 -12.55 -4.00 20.88
C GLU A 98 -14.07 -4.13 20.96
N LYS A 99 -14.69 -4.67 19.91
CA LYS A 99 -16.13 -4.91 19.89
C LYS A 99 -16.56 -5.83 21.04
N TYR A 100 -15.93 -7.00 21.17
CA TYR A 100 -16.28 -7.96 22.23
C TYR A 100 -16.05 -7.39 23.64
N ILE A 101 -14.97 -6.64 23.84
CA ILE A 101 -14.66 -6.01 25.13
C ILE A 101 -15.74 -4.97 25.48
N LYS A 102 -16.09 -4.09 24.55
CA LYS A 102 -17.14 -3.07 24.77
C LYS A 102 -18.50 -3.69 25.02
N ASP A 103 -18.90 -4.66 24.21
CA ASP A 103 -20.18 -5.36 24.35
C ASP A 103 -20.25 -6.05 25.73
N SER A 104 -19.17 -6.69 26.16
CA SER A 104 -19.11 -7.37 27.47
C SER A 104 -19.11 -6.41 28.65
N LEU A 105 -18.30 -5.33 28.61
CA LEU A 105 -18.22 -4.34 29.68
C LEU A 105 -19.50 -3.50 29.84
N SER A 106 -20.27 -3.34 28.75
CA SER A 106 -21.57 -2.66 28.79
C SER A 106 -22.72 -3.53 29.30
N SER A 107 -22.53 -4.85 29.38
CA SER A 107 -23.55 -5.79 29.84
C SER A 107 -23.75 -5.74 31.36
N SER A 108 -25.00 -5.66 31.80
CA SER A 108 -25.36 -5.72 33.22
C SER A 108 -25.16 -7.10 33.86
N ALA A 109 -24.96 -8.15 33.05
CA ALA A 109 -24.82 -9.55 33.49
C ALA A 109 -23.37 -10.06 33.52
N ILE A 110 -22.38 -9.16 33.41
CA ILE A 110 -20.95 -9.49 33.39
C ILE A 110 -20.51 -10.26 34.65
N LYS A 111 -19.80 -11.38 34.51
CA LYS A 111 -19.30 -12.18 35.64
C LYS A 111 -17.79 -12.04 35.84
N HIS A 112 -17.04 -11.79 34.77
CA HIS A 112 -15.57 -11.77 34.76
C HIS A 112 -15.01 -10.37 34.50
N LYS A 113 -15.57 -9.36 35.17
CA LYS A 113 -15.22 -7.94 34.95
C LYS A 113 -13.72 -7.66 35.01
N ASP A 114 -13.01 -8.19 36.00
CA ASP A 114 -11.56 -7.97 36.13
C ASP A 114 -10.76 -8.55 34.95
N SER A 115 -11.19 -9.70 34.41
CA SER A 115 -10.57 -10.30 33.22
C SER A 115 -10.80 -9.44 31.98
N TRP A 116 -12.01 -8.90 31.82
CA TRP A 116 -12.33 -7.99 30.73
C TRP A 116 -11.54 -6.68 30.81
N SER A 117 -11.40 -6.08 31.99
CA SER A 117 -10.56 -4.89 32.18
C SER A 117 -9.09 -5.15 31.86
N ARG A 118 -8.55 -6.33 32.19
CA ARG A 118 -7.18 -6.70 31.78
C ARG A 118 -7.02 -6.83 30.27
N LEU A 119 -8.03 -7.38 29.58
CA LEU A 119 -8.00 -7.46 28.11
C LEU A 119 -8.14 -6.09 27.46
N GLU A 120 -8.91 -5.17 28.07
CA GLU A 120 -8.98 -3.77 27.64
C GLU A 120 -7.60 -3.08 27.77
N GLU A 121 -6.94 -3.21 28.91
CA GLU A 121 -5.58 -2.69 29.11
C GLU A 121 -4.58 -3.28 28.11
N LYS A 122 -4.66 -4.60 27.85
CA LYS A 122 -3.81 -5.30 26.88
C LYS A 122 -4.07 -4.81 25.44
N LEU A 123 -5.33 -4.62 25.07
CA LEU A 123 -5.73 -4.06 23.78
C LEU A 123 -5.17 -2.65 23.60
N ASP A 124 -5.28 -1.80 24.62
CA ASP A 124 -4.75 -0.43 24.60
C ASP A 124 -3.23 -0.40 24.46
N GLN A 125 -2.51 -1.30 25.11
CA GLN A 125 -1.06 -1.46 24.93
C GLN A 125 -0.73 -1.87 23.49
N SER A 126 -1.46 -2.84 22.92
CA SER A 126 -1.29 -3.27 21.54
C SER A 126 -1.53 -2.13 20.54
N LYS A 127 -2.62 -1.36 20.72
CA LYS A 127 -2.92 -0.16 19.92
C LYS A 127 -1.78 0.87 19.96
N ARG A 128 -1.25 1.17 21.16
CA ARG A 128 -0.13 2.11 21.32
C ARG A 128 1.13 1.62 20.62
N GLN A 129 1.44 0.32 20.74
CA GLN A 129 2.60 -0.27 20.09
C GLN A 129 2.48 -0.22 18.56
N GLN A 130 1.29 -0.50 18.03
CA GLN A 130 1.02 -0.41 16.60
C GLN A 130 1.19 1.02 16.08
N GLU A 131 0.64 2.01 16.80
CA GLU A 131 0.78 3.42 16.44
C GLU A 131 2.23 3.88 16.52
N GLU A 132 2.99 3.47 17.54
CA GLU A 132 4.42 3.78 17.64
C GLU A 132 5.21 3.16 16.48
N ASN A 133 4.94 1.91 16.12
CA ASN A 133 5.58 1.23 14.99
C ASN A 133 5.26 1.93 13.67
N LYS A 134 4.00 2.33 13.47
CA LYS A 134 3.57 3.11 12.31
C LYS A 134 4.32 4.44 12.24
N ARG A 135 4.38 5.20 13.34
CA ARG A 135 5.13 6.45 13.41
C ARG A 135 6.61 6.28 13.10
N LYS A 136 7.25 5.21 13.61
CA LYS A 136 8.66 4.89 13.30
C LYS A 136 8.86 4.58 11.82
N ALA A 137 7.93 3.84 11.21
CA ALA A 137 7.98 3.55 9.78
C ALA A 137 7.83 4.83 8.95
N GLU A 138 6.85 5.67 9.26
CA GLU A 138 6.66 6.98 8.60
C GLU A 138 7.89 7.88 8.74
N GLU A 139 8.50 7.96 9.93
CA GLU A 139 9.72 8.74 10.15
C GLU A 139 10.92 8.19 9.37
N LYS A 140 11.02 6.88 9.21
CA LYS A 140 12.03 6.24 8.36
C LYS A 140 11.81 6.64 6.90
N THR A 141 10.58 6.52 6.39
CA THR A 141 10.23 6.92 5.02
C THR A 141 10.55 8.39 4.78
N VAL A 142 10.18 9.29 5.70
CA VAL A 142 10.51 10.72 5.59
C VAL A 142 12.02 10.97 5.49
N LYS A 143 12.84 10.27 6.28
CA LYS A 143 14.30 10.37 6.19
C LYS A 143 14.84 9.89 4.84
N GLU A 144 14.30 8.80 4.32
CA GLU A 144 14.68 8.27 3.01
C GLU A 144 14.31 9.27 1.90
N LEU A 145 13.15 9.92 1.97
CA LEU A 145 12.73 10.94 1.01
C LEU A 145 13.62 12.18 1.05
N TYR A 146 14.09 12.61 2.23
CA TYR A 146 15.09 13.68 2.33
C TYR A 146 16.42 13.32 1.66
N SER A 147 16.72 12.03 1.51
CA SER A 147 17.94 11.55 0.88
C SER A 147 17.83 11.31 -0.62
N LEU A 148 16.67 11.55 -1.25
CA LEU A 148 16.44 11.29 -2.69
C LEU A 148 17.54 11.86 -3.59
N ALA A 149 17.98 13.09 -3.32
CA ALA A 149 19.02 13.77 -4.08
C ALA A 149 20.41 13.10 -4.06
N SER A 150 20.63 12.17 -3.13
CA SER A 150 21.86 11.38 -3.03
C SER A 150 21.77 10.01 -3.71
N LEU A 151 20.59 9.63 -4.17
CA LEU A 151 20.30 8.35 -4.80
C LEU A 151 20.40 8.43 -6.32
N ASN A 152 20.67 7.30 -6.97
CA ASN A 152 20.56 7.23 -8.42
C ASN A 152 19.09 7.24 -8.88
N THR A 153 18.84 7.49 -10.16
CA THR A 153 17.50 7.66 -10.72
C THR A 153 16.56 6.46 -10.46
N LEU A 154 17.07 5.23 -10.60
CA LEU A 154 16.29 4.01 -10.37
C LEU A 154 15.89 3.87 -8.89
N GLU A 155 16.81 4.18 -7.98
CA GLU A 155 16.55 4.22 -6.55
C GLU A 155 15.54 5.32 -6.17
N GLN A 156 15.63 6.51 -6.78
CA GLN A 156 14.65 7.58 -6.56
C GLN A 156 13.24 7.14 -6.95
N PHE A 157 13.07 6.48 -8.10
CA PHE A 157 11.78 5.92 -8.52
C PHE A 157 11.29 4.81 -7.60
N SER A 158 12.17 3.94 -7.12
CA SER A 158 11.75 2.91 -6.14
C SER A 158 11.32 3.54 -4.82
N LYS A 159 11.96 4.62 -4.38
CA LYS A 159 11.72 5.25 -3.08
C LYS A 159 10.55 6.20 -3.07
N ILE A 160 10.25 6.83 -4.20
CA ILE A 160 9.12 7.76 -4.25
C ILE A 160 7.80 7.03 -4.03
N GLU A 161 7.67 5.74 -4.36
CA GLU A 161 6.45 4.95 -4.10
C GLU A 161 6.06 4.89 -2.61
N ASP A 162 7.02 5.03 -1.69
CA ASP A 162 6.73 4.98 -0.25
C ASP A 162 5.92 6.22 0.22
N ILE A 163 5.82 7.29 -0.58
CA ILE A 163 5.03 8.49 -0.24
C ILE A 163 3.54 8.18 -0.04
N TYR A 164 3.00 7.16 -0.73
CA TYR A 164 1.57 6.80 -0.62
C TYR A 164 1.22 6.33 0.80
N THR A 165 2.20 5.84 1.55
CA THR A 165 2.03 5.39 2.94
C THR A 165 2.00 6.54 3.95
N LEU A 166 2.49 7.72 3.57
CA LEU A 166 2.62 8.85 4.49
C LEU A 166 1.30 9.60 4.69
N PRO A 167 1.04 10.14 5.89
CA PRO A 167 -0.04 11.09 6.11
C PRO A 167 0.30 12.48 5.54
N ASN A 168 -0.73 13.31 5.33
CA ASN A 168 -0.60 14.62 4.69
C ASN A 168 0.41 15.53 5.40
N ASP A 169 0.43 15.54 6.74
CA ASP A 169 1.34 16.40 7.51
C ASP A 169 2.82 16.07 7.27
N LYS A 170 3.14 14.82 6.88
CA LYS A 170 4.49 14.38 6.56
C LYS A 170 4.83 14.68 5.10
N LEU A 171 3.89 14.49 4.18
CA LEU A 171 4.05 14.87 2.77
C LEU A 171 4.34 16.37 2.64
N GLU A 172 3.56 17.21 3.31
CA GLU A 172 3.74 18.66 3.33
C GLU A 172 5.10 19.11 3.90
N LYS A 173 5.71 18.31 4.80
CA LYS A 173 7.05 18.59 5.35
C LYS A 173 8.17 18.23 4.38
N VAL A 174 7.97 17.19 3.56
CA VAL A 174 8.97 16.71 2.60
C VAL A 174 8.91 17.51 1.30
N ALA A 175 7.71 17.90 0.86
CA ALA A 175 7.47 18.55 -0.42
C ALA A 175 8.38 19.76 -0.73
N PRO A 176 8.57 20.75 0.16
CA PRO A 176 9.43 21.90 -0.12
C PRO A 176 10.88 21.52 -0.45
N HIS A 177 11.37 20.41 0.11
CA HIS A 177 12.74 19.95 -0.11
C HIS A 177 12.89 19.16 -1.40
N VAL A 178 11.89 18.36 -1.75
CA VAL A 178 11.87 17.57 -2.99
C VAL A 178 11.66 18.49 -4.20
N PHE A 179 10.74 19.45 -4.10
CA PHE A 179 10.33 20.29 -5.22
C PHE A 179 11.40 21.25 -5.73
N VAL A 180 12.32 21.72 -4.88
CA VAL A 180 13.36 22.68 -5.31
C VAL A 180 14.74 22.06 -5.52
N ASN A 181 14.89 20.75 -5.27
CA ASN A 181 16.20 20.11 -5.33
C ASN A 181 16.57 19.70 -6.77
N PRO A 182 17.66 20.23 -7.35
CA PRO A 182 18.04 19.97 -8.74
C PRO A 182 18.57 18.55 -9.00
N TYR A 183 18.87 17.79 -7.96
CA TYR A 183 19.32 16.39 -8.07
C TYR A 183 18.18 15.38 -7.89
N VAL A 184 16.97 15.86 -7.57
CA VAL A 184 15.77 15.03 -7.63
C VAL A 184 15.27 15.00 -9.07
N HIS A 185 14.96 13.81 -9.57
CA HIS A 185 14.45 13.64 -10.92
C HIS A 185 13.12 14.42 -11.11
N PRO A 186 12.89 15.13 -12.23
CA PRO A 186 11.67 15.91 -12.42
C PRO A 186 10.38 15.07 -12.31
N LEU A 187 10.38 13.84 -12.84
CA LEU A 187 9.25 12.91 -12.66
C LEU A 187 8.97 12.56 -11.19
N VAL A 188 10.01 12.47 -10.35
CA VAL A 188 9.84 12.23 -8.90
C VAL A 188 9.18 13.43 -8.22
N ARG A 189 9.54 14.66 -8.64
CA ARG A 189 8.85 15.88 -8.20
C ARG A 189 7.39 15.89 -8.65
N ALA A 190 7.14 15.54 -9.90
CA ALA A 190 5.79 15.48 -10.48
C ALA A 190 4.91 14.45 -9.77
N THR A 191 5.43 13.25 -9.44
CA THR A 191 4.71 12.22 -8.68
C THR A 191 4.27 12.73 -7.30
N LEU A 192 5.19 13.37 -6.55
CA LEU A 192 4.83 13.95 -5.26
C LEU A 192 3.79 15.06 -5.41
N PHE A 193 3.95 15.94 -6.38
CA PHE A 193 2.99 17.02 -6.62
C PHE A 193 1.60 16.48 -7.00
N SER A 194 1.54 15.47 -7.87
CA SER A 194 0.28 14.80 -8.25
C SER A 194 -0.41 14.20 -7.04
N LEU A 195 0.33 13.55 -6.13
CA LEU A 195 -0.26 13.02 -4.90
C LEU A 195 -0.80 14.12 -3.98
N LEU A 196 -0.09 15.25 -3.86
CA LEU A 196 -0.60 16.38 -3.08
C LEU A 196 -1.90 16.94 -3.67
N ALA A 197 -1.98 17.04 -5.00
CA ALA A 197 -3.16 17.50 -5.72
C ALA A 197 -4.35 16.52 -5.54
N GLU A 198 -4.11 15.21 -5.70
CA GLU A 198 -5.10 14.15 -5.47
C GLU A 198 -5.67 14.21 -4.04
N ARG A 199 -4.82 14.52 -3.05
CA ARG A 199 -5.23 14.64 -1.65
C ARG A 199 -5.82 16.01 -1.30
N GLY A 200 -6.00 16.90 -2.27
CA GLY A 200 -6.59 18.22 -2.08
C GLY A 200 -5.79 19.14 -1.17
N ILE A 201 -4.46 19.02 -1.18
CA ILE A 201 -3.59 19.85 -0.33
C ILE A 201 -3.48 21.25 -0.93
N ASP A 202 -4.19 22.19 -0.32
CA ASP A 202 -4.23 23.61 -0.68
C ASP A 202 -3.11 24.39 0.05
N ARG A 203 -1.92 24.39 -0.55
CA ARG A 203 -0.73 25.04 0.00
C ARG A 203 0.24 25.45 -1.09
N GLN A 204 0.80 26.64 -0.94
CA GLN A 204 1.79 27.17 -1.87
C GLN A 204 3.19 26.58 -1.63
N TYR A 205 3.87 26.20 -2.71
CA TYR A 205 5.24 25.71 -2.73
C TYR A 205 6.06 26.38 -3.81
N ASN A 206 7.38 26.44 -3.59
CA ASN A 206 8.35 26.69 -4.66
C ASN A 206 8.65 25.37 -5.37
N TYR A 207 8.76 25.41 -6.69
CA TYR A 207 8.97 24.24 -7.52
C TYR A 207 9.98 24.51 -8.63
N LEU A 208 11.01 23.69 -8.67
CA LEU A 208 12.03 23.72 -9.71
C LEU A 208 11.50 23.03 -10.97
N TRP A 209 11.20 23.84 -11.97
CA TRP A 209 10.77 23.42 -13.28
C TRP A 209 11.85 23.77 -14.31
N PHE A 210 12.59 22.75 -14.74
CA PHE A 210 13.85 22.92 -15.48
C PHE A 210 14.85 23.79 -14.70
N GLU A 211 15.20 24.96 -15.24
CA GLU A 211 16.15 25.90 -14.62
C GLU A 211 15.46 27.05 -13.86
N GLU A 212 14.12 27.05 -13.83
CA GLU A 212 13.31 28.12 -13.23
C GLU A 212 12.61 27.62 -11.97
N THR A 213 12.50 28.49 -10.97
CA THR A 213 11.69 28.21 -9.78
C THR A 213 10.38 28.96 -9.88
N GLU A 214 9.29 28.23 -9.83
CA GLU A 214 7.93 28.73 -9.96
C GLU A 214 7.14 28.48 -8.68
N GLU A 215 6.13 29.30 -8.41
CA GLU A 215 5.19 29.06 -7.32
C GLU A 215 4.03 28.18 -7.81
N ILE A 216 3.71 27.15 -7.03
CA ILE A 216 2.61 26.22 -7.34
C ILE A 216 1.73 25.98 -6.12
N ASN A 217 0.48 25.59 -6.39
CA ASN A 217 -0.44 25.12 -5.39
C ASN A 217 -1.12 23.83 -5.91
N PRO A 218 -0.92 22.68 -5.26
CA PRO A 218 -1.58 21.43 -5.66
C PRO A 218 -3.10 21.53 -5.62
N GLY A 219 -3.67 22.30 -4.69
CA GLY A 219 -5.12 22.50 -4.57
C GLY A 219 -5.75 23.24 -5.77
N ASP A 220 -4.97 24.01 -6.51
CA ASP A 220 -5.42 24.75 -7.70
C ASP A 220 -5.24 23.96 -9.00
N THR A 221 -4.66 22.75 -8.92
CA THR A 221 -4.28 21.96 -10.09
C THR A 221 -5.16 20.72 -10.23
N THR A 222 -5.62 20.45 -11.46
CA THR A 222 -6.33 19.19 -11.75
C THR A 222 -5.35 18.02 -11.75
N SER A 223 -5.85 16.82 -11.44
CA SER A 223 -5.08 15.60 -11.67
C SER A 223 -4.66 15.52 -13.15
N ILE A 224 -3.54 14.84 -13.41
CA ILE A 224 -3.06 14.62 -14.78
C ILE A 224 -4.13 13.96 -15.65
N GLU A 225 -4.83 12.97 -15.10
CA GLU A 225 -5.89 12.24 -15.78
C GLU A 225 -7.10 13.11 -16.13
N ASP A 226 -7.39 14.12 -15.30
CA ASP A 226 -8.51 15.03 -15.52
C ASP A 226 -8.18 16.28 -16.32
N ASN A 227 -6.90 16.50 -16.63
CA ASN A 227 -6.49 17.66 -17.41
C ASN A 227 -7.15 17.64 -18.81
N PRO A 228 -7.91 18.69 -19.20
CA PRO A 228 -8.57 18.75 -20.49
C PRO A 228 -7.62 18.64 -21.69
N THR A 229 -6.42 19.21 -21.57
CA THR A 229 -5.38 19.17 -22.61
C THR A 229 -4.88 17.74 -22.81
N VAL A 230 -4.72 16.96 -21.73
CA VAL A 230 -4.37 15.52 -21.83
C VAL A 230 -5.46 14.74 -22.52
N LYS A 231 -6.72 14.93 -22.10
CA LYS A 231 -7.87 14.24 -22.70
C LYS A 231 -7.96 14.51 -24.20
N GLU A 232 -7.78 15.77 -24.62
CA GLU A 232 -7.79 16.15 -26.03
C GLU A 232 -6.62 15.52 -26.80
N LEU A 233 -5.42 15.51 -26.22
CA LEU A 233 -4.23 14.94 -26.82
C LEU A 233 -4.37 13.42 -27.02
N MET A 234 -4.91 12.71 -26.03
CA MET A 234 -5.19 11.28 -26.12
C MET A 234 -6.25 10.96 -27.19
N ASN A 235 -7.27 11.80 -27.34
CA ASN A 235 -8.28 11.63 -28.39
C ASN A 235 -7.68 11.80 -29.79
N VAL A 236 -6.90 12.87 -30.03
CA VAL A 236 -6.25 13.11 -31.32
C VAL A 236 -5.28 11.97 -31.68
N MET A 237 -4.51 11.49 -30.70
CA MET A 237 -3.61 10.36 -30.89
C MET A 237 -4.37 9.08 -31.25
N ASN A 238 -5.46 8.78 -30.54
CA ASN A 238 -6.29 7.61 -30.82
C ASN A 238 -6.88 7.68 -32.24
N ASP A 239 -7.41 8.83 -32.65
CA ASP A 239 -8.00 9.01 -33.98
C ASP A 239 -6.98 8.79 -35.11
N LYS A 240 -5.74 9.29 -34.94
CA LYS A 240 -4.67 9.14 -35.95
C LYS A 240 -4.06 7.74 -35.98
N LEU A 241 -3.99 7.05 -34.85
CA LEU A 241 -3.20 5.82 -34.70
C LEU A 241 -4.04 4.57 -34.42
N MET A 242 -5.38 4.64 -34.43
CA MET A 242 -6.27 3.51 -34.19
C MET A 242 -5.96 2.28 -35.07
N GLN A 243 -5.49 2.51 -36.30
CA GLN A 243 -5.14 1.45 -37.25
C GLN A 243 -3.72 0.87 -37.05
N ASN A 244 -2.90 1.49 -36.20
CA ASN A 244 -1.52 1.08 -35.93
C ASN A 244 -1.26 0.94 -34.41
N PRO A 245 -1.76 -0.13 -33.76
CA PRO A 245 -1.69 -0.30 -32.31
C PRO A 245 -0.26 -0.28 -31.74
N SER A 246 0.72 -0.81 -32.49
CA SER A 246 2.13 -0.80 -32.08
C SER A 246 2.69 0.62 -32.01
N LEU A 247 2.42 1.44 -33.02
CA LEU A 247 2.86 2.84 -33.05
C LEU A 247 2.13 3.67 -31.98
N TYR A 248 0.83 3.42 -31.80
CA TYR A 248 0.04 4.04 -30.74
C TYR A 248 0.69 3.88 -29.37
N GLN A 249 1.13 2.67 -29.01
CA GLN A 249 1.74 2.43 -27.70
C GLN A 249 3.05 3.20 -27.51
N ILE A 250 3.89 3.29 -28.54
CA ILE A 250 5.17 4.01 -28.48
C ILE A 250 4.91 5.52 -28.35
N VAL A 251 4.04 6.06 -29.20
CA VAL A 251 3.67 7.49 -29.20
C VAL A 251 3.00 7.87 -27.88
N LYS A 252 2.12 7.01 -27.34
CA LYS A 252 1.49 7.21 -26.03
C LYS A 252 2.53 7.32 -24.92
N ASN A 253 3.47 6.39 -24.85
CA ASN A 253 4.51 6.40 -23.80
C ASN A 253 5.37 7.68 -23.87
N GLU A 254 5.71 8.11 -25.09
CA GLU A 254 6.48 9.33 -25.31
C GLU A 254 5.68 10.57 -24.87
N ILE A 255 4.42 10.66 -25.27
CA ILE A 255 3.51 11.74 -24.87
C ILE A 255 3.31 11.78 -23.35
N ASP A 256 3.08 10.64 -22.72
CA ASP A 256 2.90 10.53 -21.27
C ASP A 256 4.16 11.07 -20.56
N THR A 257 5.35 10.70 -21.05
CA THR A 257 6.63 11.18 -20.50
C THR A 257 6.79 12.69 -20.68
N LEU A 258 6.54 13.21 -21.88
CA LEU A 258 6.61 14.65 -22.17
C LEU A 258 5.64 15.43 -21.28
N PHE A 259 4.42 14.92 -21.10
CA PHE A 259 3.40 15.56 -20.29
C PHE A 259 3.76 15.56 -18.80
N LEU A 260 4.20 14.43 -18.26
CA LEU A 260 4.63 14.32 -16.87
C LEU A 260 5.81 15.27 -16.56
N MET A 261 6.71 15.47 -17.52
CA MET A 261 7.82 16.42 -17.39
C MET A 261 7.37 17.89 -17.39
N LEU A 262 6.22 18.17 -18.01
CA LEU A 262 5.63 19.50 -18.04
C LEU A 262 4.75 19.79 -16.83
N TYR A 263 4.23 18.77 -16.15
CA TYR A 263 3.34 18.91 -15.00
C TYR A 263 4.01 19.69 -13.84
N PRO A 264 3.33 20.67 -13.21
CA PRO A 264 1.94 21.12 -13.41
C PRO A 264 1.76 22.33 -14.37
N PHE A 265 2.70 22.55 -15.28
CA PHE A 265 2.75 23.71 -16.16
C PHE A 265 2.48 23.38 -17.63
N GLU A 266 1.86 22.24 -17.92
CA GLU A 266 1.50 21.79 -19.25
C GLU A 266 0.79 22.88 -20.06
N GLU A 267 -0.14 23.63 -19.46
CA GLU A 267 -0.92 24.66 -20.16
C GLU A 267 -0.08 25.91 -20.48
N LYS A 268 1.09 26.09 -19.87
CA LYS A 268 2.05 27.13 -20.28
C LYS A 268 2.70 26.78 -21.62
N VAL A 269 2.81 25.50 -21.95
CA VAL A 269 3.57 24.97 -23.10
C VAL A 269 2.67 24.44 -24.21
N ILE A 270 1.71 23.59 -23.86
CA ILE A 270 0.73 22.98 -24.75
C ILE A 270 -0.57 23.78 -24.62
N LYS A 271 -0.83 24.65 -25.60
CA LYS A 271 -2.11 25.33 -25.73
C LYS A 271 -3.09 24.41 -26.46
N ARG A 272 -4.39 24.52 -26.14
CA ARG A 272 -5.45 23.67 -26.73
C ARG A 272 -5.48 23.76 -28.27
N ASP A 273 -5.24 24.94 -28.82
CA ASP A 273 -5.15 25.19 -30.27
C ASP A 273 -3.84 24.68 -30.93
N GLY A 274 -3.01 23.96 -30.19
CA GLY A 274 -1.75 23.37 -30.63
C GLY A 274 -1.63 21.87 -30.39
N VAL A 275 -2.67 21.21 -29.84
CA VAL A 275 -2.63 19.81 -29.43
C VAL A 275 -2.35 18.87 -30.62
N GLU A 276 -3.00 19.13 -31.76
CA GLU A 276 -2.80 18.32 -32.96
C GLU A 276 -1.36 18.41 -33.48
N GLU A 277 -0.78 19.62 -33.51
CA GLU A 277 0.60 19.83 -33.91
C GLU A 277 1.60 19.14 -32.97
N TRP A 278 1.29 19.03 -31.67
CA TRP A 278 2.09 18.30 -30.70
C TRP A 278 2.10 16.80 -31.01
N VAL A 279 0.93 16.18 -31.18
CA VAL A 279 0.79 14.76 -31.54
C VAL A 279 1.54 14.48 -32.84
N ASN A 280 1.34 15.30 -33.86
CA ASN A 280 2.00 15.15 -35.16
C ASN A 280 3.52 15.26 -35.06
N SER A 281 4.03 16.19 -34.25
CA SER A 281 5.47 16.38 -34.06
C SER A 281 6.11 15.16 -33.38
N VAL A 282 5.42 14.55 -32.42
CA VAL A 282 5.89 13.32 -31.75
C VAL A 282 5.86 12.14 -32.72
N ILE A 283 4.76 11.96 -33.46
CA ILE A 283 4.65 10.91 -34.48
C ILE A 283 5.78 11.05 -35.51
N GLN A 284 6.02 12.24 -36.06
CA GLN A 284 7.10 12.47 -37.03
C GLN A 284 8.50 12.25 -36.44
N ALA A 285 8.69 12.44 -35.14
CA ALA A 285 9.98 12.17 -34.49
C ALA A 285 10.26 10.67 -34.39
N ILE A 286 9.21 9.85 -34.22
CA ILE A 286 9.30 8.38 -34.10
C ILE A 286 9.27 7.71 -35.50
N GLU A 287 8.34 8.14 -36.35
CA GLU A 287 8.13 7.64 -37.70
C GLU A 287 7.99 8.81 -38.69
N PRO A 288 9.12 9.31 -39.24
CA PRO A 288 9.15 10.51 -40.09
C PRO A 288 8.26 10.43 -41.34
N ASP A 289 8.05 9.23 -41.87
CA ASP A 289 7.30 8.99 -43.11
C ASP A 289 5.78 8.89 -42.88
N PHE A 290 5.31 8.90 -41.63
CA PHE A 290 3.89 8.69 -41.29
C PHE A 290 2.98 9.86 -41.69
N LEU A 291 3.44 11.11 -41.54
CA LEU A 291 2.66 12.33 -41.80
C LEU A 291 3.33 13.16 -42.90
N THR A 292 2.99 12.89 -44.15
CA THR A 292 3.65 13.48 -45.33
C THR A 292 3.02 14.79 -45.83
N GLU A 293 1.83 15.21 -45.36
CA GLU A 293 1.08 16.31 -46.02
C GLU A 293 0.47 17.41 -45.12
N GLU A 294 0.60 17.34 -43.79
CA GLU A 294 0.00 18.39 -42.93
C GLU A 294 0.87 19.66 -42.89
N LYS A 295 0.35 20.76 -43.45
CA LYS A 295 0.94 22.11 -43.39
C LYS A 295 0.90 22.65 -41.96
N ILE A 296 1.89 22.26 -41.16
CA ILE A 296 2.12 22.88 -39.85
C ILE A 296 2.73 24.26 -40.05
N ASP A 297 2.27 25.28 -39.30
CA ASP A 297 2.97 26.57 -39.22
C ASP A 297 4.40 26.35 -38.73
N ASP A 298 5.38 26.70 -39.57
CA ASP A 298 6.82 26.56 -39.31
C ASP A 298 7.23 27.16 -37.95
N LYS A 299 6.55 28.20 -37.48
CA LYS A 299 6.85 28.82 -36.18
C LYS A 299 6.36 27.95 -35.01
N LYS A 300 5.15 27.39 -35.08
CA LYS A 300 4.61 26.45 -34.08
C LYS A 300 5.47 25.19 -34.02
N ARG A 301 5.80 24.60 -35.18
CA ARG A 301 6.63 23.39 -35.28
C ARG A 301 8.00 23.58 -34.61
N LYS A 302 8.69 24.69 -34.91
CA LYS A 302 9.98 25.02 -34.29
C LYS A 302 9.88 25.17 -32.77
N ASN A 303 8.77 25.71 -32.26
CA ASN A 303 8.56 25.85 -30.82
C ASN A 303 8.38 24.48 -30.14
N ILE A 304 7.54 23.62 -30.72
CA ILE A 304 7.29 22.25 -30.22
C ILE A 304 8.58 21.46 -30.20
N SER A 305 9.33 21.44 -31.31
CA SER A 305 10.61 20.74 -31.39
C SER A 305 11.65 21.27 -30.39
N ARG A 306 11.60 22.58 -30.05
CA ARG A 306 12.47 23.15 -29.01
C ARG A 306 12.12 22.58 -27.63
N TRP A 307 10.83 22.49 -27.30
CA TRP A 307 10.39 21.93 -26.02
C TRP A 307 10.66 20.44 -25.90
N ILE A 308 10.39 19.65 -26.94
CA ILE A 308 10.73 18.21 -26.95
C ILE A 308 12.23 18.02 -26.69
N LYS A 309 13.09 18.76 -27.41
CA LYS A 309 14.55 18.72 -27.18
C LYS A 309 14.94 19.13 -25.76
N LYS A 310 14.29 20.15 -25.19
CA LYS A 310 14.53 20.61 -23.81
C LYS A 310 14.17 19.53 -22.80
N ILE A 311 13.04 18.85 -23.00
CA ILE A 311 12.60 17.75 -22.14
C ILE A 311 13.57 16.57 -22.23
N HIS A 312 13.95 16.15 -23.44
CA HIS A 312 14.92 15.08 -23.64
C HIS A 312 16.29 15.41 -23.04
N SER A 313 16.78 16.65 -23.19
CA SER A 313 18.06 17.04 -22.56
C SER A 313 17.99 17.01 -21.04
N GLU A 314 16.83 17.35 -20.46
CA GLU A 314 16.64 17.27 -19.01
C GLU A 314 16.60 15.81 -18.54
N LEU A 315 15.96 14.91 -19.29
CA LEU A 315 15.96 13.47 -18.98
C LEU A 315 17.37 12.86 -19.03
N LEU A 316 18.15 13.18 -20.07
CA LEU A 316 19.52 12.70 -20.23
C LEU A 316 20.48 13.17 -19.12
N ARG A 317 20.13 14.25 -18.41
CA ARG A 317 20.93 14.74 -17.27
C ARG A 317 20.97 13.73 -16.10
N PHE A 318 20.00 12.81 -16.06
CA PHE A 318 19.81 11.85 -14.97
C PHE A 318 20.14 10.40 -15.38
N GLU A 319 20.72 10.18 -16.56
CA GLU A 319 21.30 8.90 -17.01
C GLU A 319 22.78 8.76 -16.61
#